data_AF-A0A2U2YX98-F1
#
_entry.id   AF-A0A2U2YX98-F1
#
_cell.length_a   1.000
_cell.length_b   1.000
_cell.length_c   1.000
_cell.angle_alpha   90.00
_cell.angle_beta   90.00
_cell.angle_gamma   90.00
#
_symmetry.space_group_name_H-M   'P 1'
#
loop_
_entity.id
_entity.type
_entity.pdbx_description
1 polymer ?
#
loop_
_entity_poly.entity_id
_entity_poly.type
_entity_poly.pdbx_seq_one_letter_code
_entity_poly.pdbx_strand_id
1 'polypeptide(L)'
;MTPEYIRQALLQAHGPARLRLTGEAPSLALVLKALRKAQELPMDEARAHAAQLAASGLVGTLVEMEFLAIHLREQAVAVAVDLPAE
;
A
#
# COMPACT_ATOMS: atom_id res chain seq x y z
N MET A 1 -13.46 -2.73 -6.26
CA MET A 1 -12.76 -1.51 -6.72
C MET A 1 -13.64 -0.31 -6.45
N THR A 2 -13.13 0.69 -5.73
CA THR A 2 -13.79 2.00 -5.58
C THR A 2 -13.69 2.74 -6.91
N PRO A 3 -14.78 3.31 -7.45
CA PRO A 3 -14.73 4.13 -8.66
C PRO A 3 -13.71 5.28 -8.53
N GLU A 4 -12.97 5.55 -9.61
CA GLU A 4 -11.85 6.51 -9.57
C GLU A 4 -12.28 7.92 -9.16
N TYR A 5 -13.50 8.35 -9.50
CA TYR A 5 -14.02 9.66 -9.09
C TYR A 5 -14.19 9.78 -7.56
N ILE A 6 -14.58 8.69 -6.88
CA ILE A 6 -14.69 8.67 -5.42
C ILE A 6 -13.30 8.69 -4.80
N ARG A 7 -12.37 7.92 -5.38
CA ARG A 7 -10.97 7.89 -4.93
C ARG A 7 -10.34 9.28 -5.01
N GLN A 8 -10.52 9.99 -6.12
CA GLN A 8 -10.03 11.35 -6.29
C GLN A 8 -10.69 12.31 -5.29
N ALA A 9 -12.01 12.22 -5.08
CA ALA A 9 -12.69 13.06 -4.09
C ALA A 9 -12.14 12.86 -2.68
N LEU A 10 -11.88 11.61 -2.28
CA LEU A 10 -11.29 11.29 -0.97
C LEU A 10 -9.87 11.84 -0.84
N LEU A 11 -9.05 11.71 -1.89
CA LEU A 11 -7.69 12.27 -1.91
C LEU A 11 -7.70 13.80 -1.81
N GLN A 12 -8.63 14.47 -2.49
CA GLN A 12 -8.76 15.92 -2.40
C GLN A 12 -9.23 16.38 -1.03
N ALA A 13 -10.16 15.65 -0.41
CA ALA A 13 -10.75 16.03 0.87
C ALA A 13 -9.81 15.76 2.07
N HIS A 14 -9.03 14.67 2.02
CA HIS A 14 -8.27 14.18 3.18
C HIS A 14 -6.75 14.12 2.95
N GLY A 15 -6.30 14.44 1.73
CA GLY A 15 -4.91 14.32 1.34
C GLY A 15 -4.47 12.87 1.12
N PRO A 16 -3.25 12.69 0.58
CA PRO A 16 -2.68 11.36 0.33
C PRO A 16 -2.09 10.76 1.61
N ALA A 17 -2.47 9.52 1.92
CA ALA A 17 -1.79 8.70 2.91
C ALA A 17 -0.65 7.91 2.24
N ARG A 18 0.41 7.62 2.99
CA ARG A 18 1.55 6.84 2.51
C ARG A 18 1.75 5.58 3.34
N LEU A 19 1.85 4.44 2.68
CA LEU A 19 2.25 3.17 3.27
C LEU A 19 3.77 2.98 3.11
N ARG A 20 4.49 2.75 4.21
CA ARG A 20 5.94 2.48 4.23
C ARG A 20 6.28 1.18 4.95
N LEU A 21 7.39 0.56 4.55
CA LEU A 21 8.01 -0.54 5.28
C LEU A 21 8.79 0.03 6.49
N THR A 22 8.67 -0.62 7.64
CA THR A 22 9.28 -0.14 8.90
C THR A 22 10.22 -1.15 9.57
N GLY A 23 10.46 -2.30 8.94
CA GLY A 23 11.41 -3.33 9.41
C GLY A 23 12.70 -3.36 8.60
N GLU A 24 13.73 -4.06 9.13
CA GLU A 24 14.97 -4.33 8.39
C GLU A 24 14.69 -5.20 7.16
N ALA A 25 15.11 -4.73 5.98
CA ALA A 25 15.15 -5.43 4.70
C ALA A 25 14.01 -6.45 4.45
N PRO A 26 12.78 -5.99 4.19
CA PRO A 26 11.65 -6.89 3.95
C PRO A 26 11.90 -7.75 2.71
N SER A 27 11.59 -9.05 2.82
CA SER A 27 11.65 -9.96 1.67
C SER A 27 10.66 -9.50 0.60
N LEU A 28 11.17 -9.04 -0.54
CA LEU A 28 10.35 -8.60 -1.68
C LEU A 28 9.35 -9.68 -2.12
N ALA A 29 9.69 -10.95 -1.93
CA ALA A 29 8.80 -12.07 -2.21
C ALA A 29 7.58 -12.12 -1.26
N LEU A 30 7.78 -11.82 0.03
CA LEU A 30 6.67 -11.74 1.01
C LEU A 30 5.79 -10.53 0.73
N VAL A 31 6.39 -9.38 0.40
CA VAL A 31 5.67 -8.17 -0.01
C VAL A 31 4.81 -8.45 -1.25
N LEU A 32 5.39 -9.05 -2.28
CA LEU A 32 4.68 -9.39 -3.52
C LEU A 32 3.52 -10.35 -3.27
N LYS A 33 3.73 -11.39 -2.45
CA LYS A 33 2.68 -12.34 -2.07
C LYS A 33 1.52 -11.64 -1.35
N ALA A 34 1.83 -10.77 -0.40
CA ALA A 34 0.82 -10.02 0.35
C ALA A 34 0.00 -9.09 -0.54
N LEU A 35 0.65 -8.33 -1.43
CA LEU A 35 -0.03 -7.41 -2.35
C LEU A 35 -0.93 -8.15 -3.34
N ARG A 36 -0.48 -9.29 -3.89
CA ARG A 36 -1.31 -10.12 -4.78
C ARG A 36 -2.54 -10.67 -4.08
N LYS A 37 -2.42 -11.07 -2.82
CA LYS A 37 -3.56 -11.57 -2.02
C LYS A 37 -4.57 -10.45 -1.73
N ALA A 38 -4.09 -9.23 -1.52
CA ALA A 38 -4.93 -8.10 -1.16
C ALA A 38 -5.73 -7.52 -2.33
N GLN A 39 -5.15 -7.48 -3.53
CA GLN A 39 -5.69 -6.67 -4.64
C GLN A 39 -6.01 -7.45 -5.91
N GLU A 40 -5.82 -8.78 -5.94
CA GLU A 40 -6.01 -9.63 -7.14
C GLU A 40 -5.30 -9.09 -8.39
N LEU A 41 -4.19 -8.36 -8.21
CA LEU A 41 -3.47 -7.68 -9.29
C LEU A 41 -2.80 -8.67 -10.25
N PRO A 42 -2.66 -8.31 -11.54
CA PRO A 42 -1.69 -8.90 -12.43
C PRO A 42 -0.29 -8.94 -11.79
N MET A 43 0.49 -9.97 -12.12
CA MET A 43 1.79 -10.22 -11.47
C MET A 43 2.78 -9.05 -11.68
N ASP A 44 2.75 -8.47 -12.86
CA ASP A 44 3.52 -7.32 -13.32
C ASP A 44 3.17 -6.05 -12.53
N GLU A 45 1.88 -5.75 -12.34
CA GLU A 45 1.43 -4.65 -11.48
C GLU A 45 1.81 -4.87 -10.00
N ALA A 46 1.60 -6.08 -9.48
CA ALA A 46 1.96 -6.41 -8.11
C ALA A 46 3.47 -6.29 -7.87
N ARG A 47 4.29 -6.65 -8.87
CA ARG A 47 5.75 -6.50 -8.80
C ARG A 47 6.17 -5.04 -8.81
N ALA A 48 5.53 -4.21 -9.63
CA ALA A 48 5.77 -2.77 -9.63
C ALA A 48 5.41 -2.14 -8.27
N HIS A 49 4.25 -2.51 -7.70
CA HIS A 49 3.83 -2.04 -6.37
C HIS A 49 4.79 -2.50 -5.27
N ALA A 50 5.26 -3.75 -5.31
CA ALA A 50 6.23 -4.27 -4.34
C ALA A 50 7.57 -3.51 -4.40
N ALA A 51 8.05 -3.22 -5.61
CA ALA A 51 9.27 -2.43 -5.81
C ALA A 51 9.09 -0.98 -5.34
N GLN A 52 7.96 -0.36 -5.64
CA GLN A 52 7.65 1.00 -5.19
C GLN A 52 7.52 1.08 -3.66
N LEU A 53 6.85 0.11 -3.03
CA LEU A 53 6.71 0.02 -1.58
C LEU A 53 8.09 -0.10 -0.91
N ALA A 54 9.00 -0.87 -1.50
CA ALA A 54 10.37 -1.03 -0.99
C ALA A 54 11.24 0.22 -1.19
N ALA A 55 11.01 1.00 -2.25
CA ALA A 55 11.81 2.18 -2.55
C ALA A 55 11.35 3.44 -1.78
N SER A 56 10.07 3.80 -1.92
CA SER A 56 9.54 5.09 -1.45
C SER A 56 8.22 4.98 -0.70
N GLY A 57 7.62 3.80 -0.66
CA GLY A 57 6.26 3.60 -0.17
C GLY A 57 5.19 3.78 -1.25
N LEU A 58 3.99 3.26 -0.95
CA LEU A 58 2.79 3.41 -1.78
C LEU A 58 1.97 4.59 -1.30
N VAL A 59 1.30 5.28 -2.22
CA VAL A 59 0.46 6.44 -1.92
C VAL A 59 -0.95 6.19 -2.42
N GLY A 60 -1.95 6.52 -1.60
CA GLY A 60 -3.36 6.41 -1.95
C GLY A 60 -4.23 7.05 -0.87
N THR A 61 -5.52 6.75 -0.88
CA THR A 61 -6.41 7.14 0.22
C THR A 61 -6.02 6.42 1.51
N LEU A 62 -6.38 6.99 2.66
CA LEU A 62 -6.15 6.36 3.96
C LEU A 62 -6.71 4.93 4.01
N VAL A 63 -7.95 4.75 3.57
CA VAL A 63 -8.62 3.44 3.56
C VAL A 63 -7.88 2.41 2.70
N GLU A 64 -7.39 2.81 1.51
CA GLU A 64 -6.56 1.93 0.68
C GLU A 64 -5.27 1.53 1.39
N MET A 65 -4.58 2.48 2.02
CA MET A 65 -3.30 2.22 2.71
C MET A 65 -3.49 1.36 3.95
N GLU A 66 -4.55 1.56 4.72
CA GLU A 66 -4.88 0.73 5.89
C GLU A 66 -5.27 -0.68 5.48
N PHE A 67 -6.07 -0.84 4.43
CA PHE A 67 -6.43 -2.15 3.88
C PHE A 67 -5.19 -2.96 3.50
N LEU A 68 -4.24 -2.33 2.79
CA LEU A 68 -2.96 -2.95 2.44
C LEU A 68 -2.10 -3.24 3.67
N ALA A 69 -2.07 -2.32 4.64
CA ALA A 69 -1.29 -2.50 5.87
C ALA A 69 -1.74 -3.73 6.66
N ILE A 70 -3.05 -3.97 6.76
CA ILE A 70 -3.61 -5.18 7.40
C ILE A 70 -3.08 -6.44 6.71
N HIS A 71 -3.22 -6.53 5.38
CA HIS A 71 -2.82 -7.70 4.61
C HIS A 71 -1.31 -7.95 4.64
N LEU A 72 -0.50 -6.89 4.66
CA LEU A 72 0.95 -6.99 4.80
C LEU A 72 1.36 -7.49 6.19
N ARG A 73 0.74 -6.96 7.25
CA ARG A 73 0.99 -7.38 8.63
C ARG A 73 0.57 -8.83 8.88
N GLU A 74 -0.53 -9.30 8.29
CA GLU A 74 -0.94 -10.71 8.32
C GLU A 74 0.12 -11.66 7.72
N GLN A 75 0.98 -11.16 6.83
CA GLN A 75 2.09 -11.90 6.25
C GLN A 75 3.44 -11.59 6.92
N ALA A 76 3.39 -11.06 8.15
CA ALA A 76 4.56 -10.65 8.93
C ALA A 76 5.45 -9.59 8.25
N VAL A 77 4.87 -8.77 7.37
CA VAL A 77 5.56 -7.63 6.76
C VAL A 77 5.30 -6.38 7.62
N ALA A 78 6.35 -5.86 8.24
CA ALA A 78 6.28 -4.67 9.08
C ALA A 78 6.07 -3.40 8.22
N VAL A 79 4.92 -2.74 8.43
CA VAL A 79 4.53 -1.51 7.72
C VAL A 79 3.85 -0.50 8.63
N ALA A 80 3.99 0.78 8.28
CA ALA A 80 3.26 1.91 8.87
C ALA A 80 2.52 2.69 7.79
N VAL A 81 1.41 3.32 8.19
CA VAL A 81 0.67 4.28 7.38
C VAL A 81 0.94 5.66 7.96
N ASP A 82 1.53 6.53 7.16
CA ASP A 82 1.71 7.94 7.49
C ASP A 82 0.57 8.75 6.87
N LEU A 83 0.01 9.64 7.70
CA LEU A 83 -0.94 10.64 7.25
C LEU A 83 -0.20 11.82 6.63
N PRO A 84 -0.83 12.57 5.70
CA PRO A 84 -0.28 13.84 5.26
C PRO A 84 -0.10 14.75 6.48
N ALA A 85 1.04 15.45 6.55
CA ALA A 85 1.19 16.53 7.53
C ALA A 85 0.19 17.63 7.17
N GLU A 86 -0.60 18.06 8.16
CA GLU A 86 -1.61 19.13 8.06
C GLU A 86 -1.02 20.44 7.51
#